data_AF-A0A354ZEW3-F1
#
_entry.id   AF-A0A354ZEW3-F1
#
_cell.length_a   1.000
_cell.length_b   1.000
_cell.length_c   1.000
_cell.angle_alpha   90.00
_cell.angle_beta   90.00
_cell.angle_gamma   90.00
#
_symmetry.space_group_name_H-M   'P 1'
#
loop_
_entity.id
_entity.type
_entity.pdbx_description
1 polymer ?
#
loop_
_entity_poly.entity_id
_entity_poly.type
_entity_poly.pdbx_seq_one_letter_code
_entity_poly.pdbx_strand_id
1 'polypeptide(L)'
;YIGGGTPSVLGEDALERLLRGLAPYAMEGCEWTIEANPESVDRSLLDMLAASNVTRISLGVQTLSSEAWPVLQRVGDVEKSKETIELVKEYPFELSADLLLGIPLRQGHTGTEKNAFLESLTYLAERLSHISVYDLTLEEGAPLHRQVTCGALVAPSADELAQARDEAEALLSNYGFRRYEVSNYARDGHECKHNAAYWNMAPYLGLGSAAVSTIQYPEDEESPRLGCMIRTTGGKNIEQYMAAPTEISEPTEFIDRNTALFEFLMMGFRTSRGVDTQRIASLFGLDVAQIIPNSLARWRKEIIRTDRHIALRPRSFDILNRFLVECLEEMEERK
;
A
#
# COMPACT_ATOMS: atom_id res chain seq x y z
N TYR A 1 -5.18 -2.26 11.36
CA TYR A 1 -5.50 -1.49 10.14
C TYR A 1 -6.96 -1.77 9.81
N ILE A 2 -7.79 -0.74 9.76
CA ILE A 2 -9.21 -0.83 9.41
C ILE A 2 -9.36 -0.11 8.08
N GLY A 3 -9.60 -0.87 7.01
CA GLY A 3 -9.71 -0.35 5.65
C GLY A 3 -10.83 -1.02 4.86
N GLY A 4 -10.86 -0.77 3.55
CA GLY A 4 -11.81 -1.39 2.62
C GLY A 4 -12.66 -0.34 1.93
N GLY A 5 -13.98 -0.36 2.18
CA GLY A 5 -14.89 0.67 1.67
C GLY A 5 -14.56 2.05 2.25
N THR A 6 -15.31 2.50 3.23
CA THR A 6 -14.97 3.75 3.94
C THR A 6 -15.34 3.56 5.40
N PRO A 7 -14.40 3.10 6.26
CA PRO A 7 -14.67 2.81 7.67
C PRO A 7 -15.32 3.99 8.42
N SER A 8 -14.95 5.22 8.09
CA SER A 8 -15.54 6.44 8.65
C SER A 8 -17.04 6.62 8.37
N VAL A 9 -17.63 5.88 7.42
CA VAL A 9 -19.08 5.89 7.13
C VAL A 9 -19.88 4.97 8.06
N LEU A 10 -19.22 4.09 8.82
CA LEU A 10 -19.88 3.12 9.71
C LEU A 10 -20.71 3.79 10.83
N GLY A 11 -20.42 5.06 11.13
CA GLY A 11 -20.99 5.82 12.23
C GLY A 11 -20.24 5.58 13.54
N GLU A 12 -20.28 6.58 14.42
CA GLU A 12 -19.47 6.63 15.64
C GLU A 12 -19.74 5.44 16.58
N ASP A 13 -21.00 5.14 16.90
CA ASP A 13 -21.37 4.07 17.83
C ASP A 13 -20.83 2.70 17.41
N ALA A 14 -20.95 2.39 16.12
CA ALA A 14 -20.54 1.10 15.57
C ALA A 14 -19.02 1.02 15.47
N LEU A 15 -18.35 2.11 15.10
CA LEU A 15 -16.90 2.19 15.05
C LEU A 15 -16.28 2.12 16.45
N GLU A 16 -16.84 2.83 17.43
CA GLU A 16 -16.40 2.78 18.82
C GLU A 16 -16.53 1.35 19.37
N ARG A 17 -17.68 0.69 19.11
CA ARG A 17 -17.89 -0.71 19.51
C ARG A 17 -16.86 -1.65 18.88
N LEU A 18 -16.53 -1.46 17.60
CA LEU A 18 -15.50 -2.24 16.91
C LEU A 18 -14.13 -2.03 17.56
N LEU A 19 -13.71 -0.79 17.73
CA LEU A 19 -12.41 -0.43 18.31
C LEU A 19 -12.27 -0.99 19.74
N ARG A 20 -13.33 -0.87 20.55
CA ARG A 20 -13.38 -1.43 21.90
C ARG A 20 -13.29 -2.96 21.90
N GLY A 21 -13.92 -3.62 20.93
CA GLY A 21 -13.84 -5.08 20.78
C GLY A 21 -12.45 -5.58 20.35
N LEU A 22 -11.69 -4.77 19.61
CA LEU A 22 -10.34 -5.09 19.17
C LEU A 22 -9.28 -4.78 20.24
N ALA A 23 -9.55 -3.84 21.15
CA ALA A 23 -8.57 -3.36 22.14
C ALA A 23 -7.90 -4.46 22.98
N PRO A 24 -8.58 -5.54 23.41
CA PRO A 24 -7.93 -6.62 24.16
C PRO A 24 -6.86 -7.41 23.39
N TYR A 25 -6.85 -7.33 22.05
CA TYR A 25 -5.90 -8.04 21.20
C TYR A 25 -4.72 -7.16 20.76
N ALA A 26 -4.72 -5.89 21.14
CA ALA A 26 -3.67 -4.96 20.79
C ALA A 26 -2.49 -5.06 21.76
N MET A 27 -1.28 -5.09 21.19
CA MET A 27 -0.04 -4.97 21.95
C MET A 27 0.27 -3.50 22.25
N GLU A 28 1.03 -3.24 23.31
CA GLU A 28 1.54 -1.90 23.58
C GLU A 28 2.34 -1.36 22.38
N GLY A 29 2.08 -0.10 22.00
CA GLY A 29 2.78 0.55 20.88
C GLY A 29 2.39 0.04 19.48
N CYS A 30 1.34 -0.77 19.34
CA CYS A 30 0.83 -1.16 18.02
C CYS A 30 0.20 0.03 17.29
N GLU A 31 0.36 0.08 15.97
CA GLU A 31 -0.26 1.11 15.13
C GLU A 31 -1.74 0.77 14.87
N TRP A 32 -2.63 1.72 15.16
CA TRP A 32 -4.05 1.65 14.84
C TRP A 32 -4.35 2.63 13.71
N THR A 33 -4.33 2.12 12.50
CA THR A 33 -4.66 2.89 11.29
C THR A 33 -6.12 2.70 10.92
N ILE A 34 -6.81 3.79 10.58
CA ILE A 34 -8.13 3.78 9.96
C ILE A 34 -8.10 4.55 8.63
N GLU A 35 -8.73 4.00 7.60
CA GLU A 35 -8.99 4.71 6.35
C GLU A 35 -10.19 5.65 6.48
N ALA A 36 -10.08 6.84 5.90
CA ALA A 36 -11.19 7.77 5.80
C ALA A 36 -11.14 8.53 4.47
N ASN A 37 -12.30 9.00 4.02
CA ASN A 37 -12.40 9.94 2.92
C ASN A 37 -12.64 11.36 3.46
N PRO A 38 -12.11 12.43 2.85
CA PRO A 38 -12.25 13.78 3.39
C PRO A 38 -13.69 14.22 3.69
N GLU A 39 -14.65 13.79 2.86
CA GLU A 39 -16.09 14.09 2.99
C GLU A 39 -16.79 13.37 4.15
N SER A 40 -16.14 12.35 4.71
CA SER A 40 -16.69 11.52 5.81
C SER A 40 -16.09 11.87 7.18
N VAL A 41 -15.22 12.88 7.23
CA VAL A 41 -14.54 13.29 8.46
C VAL A 41 -15.13 14.60 8.97
N ASP A 42 -15.56 14.58 10.22
CA ASP A 42 -15.98 15.76 10.96
C ASP A 42 -15.37 15.76 12.36
N ARG A 43 -15.68 16.81 13.14
CA ARG A 43 -15.13 16.97 14.49
C ARG A 43 -15.56 15.86 15.44
N SER A 44 -16.80 15.41 15.32
CA SER A 44 -17.39 14.41 16.22
C SER A 44 -16.69 13.05 16.05
N LEU A 45 -16.49 12.65 14.79
CA LEU A 45 -15.69 11.46 14.46
C LEU A 45 -14.26 11.56 15.02
N LEU A 46 -13.60 12.70 14.83
CA LEU A 46 -12.21 12.88 15.29
C LEU A 46 -12.09 12.90 16.82
N ASP A 47 -13.02 13.54 17.52
CA ASP A 47 -13.10 13.52 18.99
C ASP A 47 -13.28 12.07 19.50
N MET A 48 -14.15 11.27 18.86
CA MET A 48 -14.33 9.85 19.18
C MET A 48 -13.06 9.02 18.91
N LEU A 49 -12.44 9.20 17.74
CA LEU A 49 -11.20 8.49 17.39
C LEU A 49 -10.06 8.85 18.35
N ALA A 50 -9.98 10.10 18.80
CA ALA A 50 -8.92 10.57 19.72
C ALA A 50 -9.12 10.05 21.14
N ALA A 51 -10.37 9.74 21.52
CA ALA A 51 -10.69 9.02 22.74
C ALA A 51 -10.44 7.51 22.67
N SER A 52 -10.06 6.99 21.49
CA SER A 52 -9.76 5.58 21.25
C SER A 52 -8.25 5.30 21.15
N ASN A 53 -7.87 4.08 20.73
CA ASN A 53 -6.47 3.72 20.49
C ASN A 53 -5.95 4.12 19.10
N VAL A 54 -6.74 4.79 18.27
CA VAL A 54 -6.34 5.15 16.89
C VAL A 54 -5.13 6.08 16.91
N THR A 55 -4.09 5.71 16.16
CA THR A 55 -2.82 6.44 16.07
C THR A 55 -2.56 7.02 14.70
N ARG A 56 -3.25 6.53 13.66
CA ARG A 56 -3.06 6.97 12.27
C ARG A 56 -4.40 7.05 11.52
N ILE A 57 -4.56 8.10 10.71
CA ILE A 57 -5.63 8.21 9.72
C ILE A 57 -5.00 8.23 8.33
N SER A 58 -5.48 7.38 7.42
CA SER A 58 -5.13 7.43 6.00
C SER A 58 -6.27 8.07 5.21
N LEU A 59 -6.02 9.26 4.65
CA LEU A 59 -7.00 10.00 3.86
C LEU A 59 -6.89 9.68 2.37
N GLY A 60 -7.97 9.17 1.80
CA GLY A 60 -8.10 8.95 0.37
C GLY A 60 -8.34 10.26 -0.40
N VAL A 61 -7.35 11.15 -0.49
CA VAL A 61 -7.48 12.48 -1.14
C VAL A 61 -7.59 12.36 -2.67
N GLN A 62 -6.82 11.44 -3.26
CA GLN A 62 -6.68 11.14 -4.69
C GLN A 62 -6.08 12.28 -5.53
N THR A 63 -6.62 13.50 -5.42
CA THR A 63 -6.13 14.69 -6.12
C THR A 63 -6.60 15.95 -5.41
N LEU A 64 -5.80 17.03 -5.43
CA LEU A 64 -6.24 18.38 -5.05
C LEU A 64 -6.40 19.27 -6.30
N SER A 65 -6.55 18.67 -7.47
CA SER A 65 -6.86 19.36 -8.72
C SER A 65 -8.37 19.46 -8.93
N SER A 66 -8.91 20.68 -8.97
CA SER A 66 -10.33 20.91 -9.27
C SER A 66 -10.72 20.44 -10.67
N GLU A 67 -9.75 20.29 -11.57
CA GLU A 67 -9.96 19.79 -12.92
C GLU A 67 -10.06 18.26 -12.97
N ALA A 68 -9.23 17.57 -12.18
CA ALA A 68 -9.20 16.11 -12.12
C ALA A 68 -10.30 15.55 -11.21
N TRP A 69 -10.77 16.33 -10.23
CA TRP A 69 -11.77 15.89 -9.25
C TRP A 69 -13.06 15.32 -9.89
N PRO A 70 -13.69 15.97 -10.90
CA PRO A 70 -14.90 15.45 -11.53
C PRO A 70 -14.65 14.18 -12.35
N VAL A 71 -13.42 13.94 -12.82
CA VAL A 71 -13.06 12.72 -13.56
C VAL A 71 -13.19 11.49 -12.66
N LEU A 72 -12.75 11.62 -11.41
CA LEU A 72 -12.80 10.55 -10.43
C LEU A 72 -14.20 10.32 -9.84
N GLN A 73 -15.19 11.16 -10.22
CA GLN A 73 -16.57 11.11 -9.71
C GLN A 73 -16.64 11.11 -8.17
N ARG A 74 -15.69 11.80 -7.52
CA ARG A 74 -15.67 11.94 -6.06
C ARG A 74 -16.79 12.85 -5.56
N VAL A 75 -17.31 12.54 -4.38
CA VAL A 75 -18.20 13.42 -3.62
C VAL A 75 -17.35 14.51 -2.94
N GLY A 76 -17.90 15.72 -2.82
CA GLY A 76 -17.20 16.86 -2.20
C GLY A 76 -16.39 17.66 -3.21
N ASP A 77 -15.44 18.44 -2.70
CA ASP A 77 -14.55 19.28 -3.50
C ASP A 77 -13.15 19.41 -2.86
N VAL A 78 -12.26 20.04 -3.62
CA VAL A 78 -10.85 20.23 -3.23
C VAL A 78 -10.70 21.09 -1.97
N GLU A 79 -11.49 22.16 -1.84
CA GLU A 79 -11.36 23.07 -0.70
C GLU A 79 -11.82 22.39 0.58
N LYS A 80 -12.91 21.62 0.51
CA LYS A 80 -13.35 20.79 1.65
C LYS A 80 -12.30 19.75 2.04
N SER A 81 -11.62 19.16 1.05
CA SER A 81 -10.54 18.20 1.33
C SER A 81 -9.35 18.86 2.05
N LYS A 82 -8.98 20.08 1.64
CA LYS A 82 -7.95 20.88 2.33
C LYS A 82 -8.37 21.25 3.74
N GLU A 83 -9.61 21.69 3.94
CA GLU A 83 -10.17 21.97 5.28
C GLU A 83 -10.10 20.73 6.17
N THR A 84 -10.50 19.56 5.66
CA THR A 84 -10.44 18.31 6.42
C THR A 84 -9.00 17.95 6.80
N ILE A 85 -8.02 18.13 5.89
CA ILE A 85 -6.61 17.89 6.20
C ILE A 85 -6.16 18.79 7.36
N GLU A 86 -6.49 20.08 7.33
CA GLU A 86 -6.13 20.98 8.43
C GLU A 86 -6.85 20.62 9.74
N LEU A 87 -8.13 20.24 9.66
CA LEU A 87 -8.90 19.79 10.82
C LEU A 87 -8.28 18.55 11.48
N VAL A 88 -7.90 17.53 10.70
CA VAL A 88 -7.31 16.30 11.24
C VAL A 88 -5.96 16.58 11.92
N LYS A 89 -5.19 17.55 11.41
CA LYS A 89 -3.91 17.97 12.02
C LYS A 89 -4.06 18.64 13.39
N GLU A 90 -5.26 19.06 13.78
CA GLU A 90 -5.53 19.54 15.14
C GLU A 90 -5.51 18.41 16.18
N TYR A 91 -5.49 17.15 15.73
CA TYR A 91 -5.54 15.94 16.57
C TYR A 91 -4.20 15.21 16.59
N PRO A 92 -3.94 14.37 17.62
CA PRO A 92 -2.66 13.70 17.80
C PRO A 92 -2.48 12.45 16.92
N PHE A 93 -3.03 12.46 15.70
CA PHE A 93 -2.89 11.35 14.76
C PHE A 93 -1.70 11.56 13.83
N GLU A 94 -1.04 10.47 13.47
CA GLU A 94 -0.26 10.43 12.24
C GLU A 94 -1.23 10.51 11.05
N LEU A 95 -0.94 11.38 10.09
CA LEU A 95 -1.81 11.59 8.94
C LEU A 95 -1.08 11.21 7.65
N SER A 96 -1.64 10.24 6.93
CA SER A 96 -1.24 9.90 5.56
C SER A 96 -2.29 10.37 4.56
N ALA A 97 -1.86 10.63 3.33
CA ALA A 97 -2.77 10.93 2.23
C ALA A 97 -2.40 10.12 0.99
N ASP A 98 -3.43 9.56 0.35
CA ASP A 98 -3.29 8.79 -0.88
C ASP A 98 -3.56 9.70 -2.09
N LEU A 99 -2.64 9.74 -3.04
CA LEU A 99 -2.75 10.43 -4.31
C LEU A 99 -2.72 9.44 -5.47
N LEU A 100 -3.44 9.78 -6.53
CA LEU A 100 -3.38 9.10 -7.82
C LEU A 100 -2.54 9.95 -8.78
N LEU A 101 -1.52 9.31 -9.36
CA LEU A 101 -0.78 9.82 -10.50
C LEU A 101 -1.44 9.31 -11.78
N GLY A 102 -1.51 10.17 -12.79
CA GLY A 102 -1.91 9.77 -14.12
C GLY A 102 -3.40 9.85 -14.40
N ILE A 103 -4.09 10.82 -13.78
CA ILE A 103 -5.53 10.96 -13.94
C ILE A 103 -5.84 11.45 -15.36
N PRO A 104 -6.64 10.73 -16.17
CA PRO A 104 -7.01 11.18 -17.50
C PRO A 104 -7.76 12.51 -17.45
N LEU A 105 -7.44 13.43 -18.34
CA LEU A 105 -8.15 14.71 -18.45
C LEU A 105 -8.82 14.86 -19.81
N ARG A 106 -9.65 15.91 -19.94
CA ARG A 106 -10.23 16.27 -21.23
C ARG A 106 -9.13 16.73 -22.19
N GLN A 107 -9.34 16.50 -23.48
CA GLN A 107 -8.40 16.92 -24.51
C GLN A 107 -8.06 18.43 -24.37
N GLY A 108 -6.78 18.77 -24.49
CA GLY A 108 -6.26 20.14 -24.31
C GLY A 108 -5.77 20.48 -22.91
N HIS A 109 -5.92 19.58 -21.93
CA HIS A 109 -5.52 19.79 -20.54
C HIS A 109 -4.39 18.84 -20.06
N THR A 110 -3.78 18.05 -20.94
CA THR A 110 -2.77 17.06 -20.52
C THR A 110 -1.54 17.66 -19.80
N GLY A 111 -1.14 18.88 -20.16
CA GLY A 111 -0.06 19.61 -19.46
C GLY A 111 -0.47 20.26 -18.13
N THR A 112 -1.77 20.43 -17.86
CA THR A 112 -2.25 20.99 -16.59
C THR A 112 -2.29 19.94 -15.49
N GLU A 113 -2.52 18.67 -15.83
CA GLU A 113 -2.57 17.56 -14.86
C GLU A 113 -1.29 17.43 -14.07
N LYS A 114 -0.16 17.34 -14.77
CA LYS A 114 1.15 17.17 -14.15
C LYS A 114 1.47 18.30 -13.16
N ASN A 115 1.24 19.54 -13.57
CA ASN A 115 1.47 20.69 -12.68
C ASN A 115 0.53 20.63 -11.48
N ALA A 116 -0.75 20.32 -11.69
CA ALA A 116 -1.72 20.21 -10.61
C ALA A 116 -1.43 19.03 -9.66
N PHE A 117 -0.88 17.92 -10.16
CA PHE A 117 -0.40 16.80 -9.35
C PHE A 117 0.79 17.25 -8.47
N LEU A 118 1.80 17.92 -9.03
CA LEU A 118 2.94 18.43 -8.27
C LEU A 118 2.53 19.52 -7.25
N GLU A 119 1.55 20.36 -7.58
CA GLU A 119 0.96 21.33 -6.64
C GLU A 119 0.24 20.60 -5.49
N SER A 120 -0.56 19.57 -5.80
CA SER A 120 -1.21 18.72 -4.79
C SER A 120 -0.17 18.06 -3.89
N LEU A 121 0.89 17.53 -4.47
CA LEU A 121 1.97 16.86 -3.77
C LEU A 121 2.74 17.82 -2.87
N THR A 122 3.04 19.03 -3.37
CA THR A 122 3.67 20.11 -2.59
C THR A 122 2.81 20.46 -1.38
N TYR A 123 1.51 20.70 -1.59
CA TYR A 123 0.59 21.04 -0.53
C TYR A 123 0.59 19.97 0.58
N LEU A 124 0.55 18.69 0.22
CA LEU A 124 0.57 17.58 1.18
C LEU A 124 1.94 17.43 1.86
N ALA A 125 3.05 17.57 1.12
CA ALA A 125 4.41 17.40 1.65
C ALA A 125 4.79 18.44 2.71
N GLU A 126 4.21 19.65 2.62
CA GLU A 126 4.33 20.70 3.63
C GLU A 126 3.61 20.37 4.94
N ARG A 127 2.60 19.48 4.88
CA ARG A 127 1.62 19.29 5.97
C ARG A 127 1.69 17.93 6.63
N LEU A 128 2.12 16.91 5.89
CA LEU A 128 2.09 15.51 6.29
C LEU A 128 3.51 14.96 6.45
N SER A 129 3.60 13.77 7.05
CA SER A 129 4.86 13.01 7.16
C SER A 129 4.82 11.68 6.40
N HIS A 130 3.67 11.32 5.82
CA HIS A 130 3.48 10.14 4.98
C HIS A 130 2.53 10.44 3.80
N ILE A 131 2.92 10.04 2.59
CA ILE A 131 2.14 10.21 1.36
C ILE A 131 2.25 8.94 0.51
N SER A 132 1.11 8.45 0.03
CA SER A 132 1.05 7.38 -0.95
C SER A 132 0.81 7.97 -2.35
N VAL A 133 1.55 7.53 -3.35
CA VAL A 133 1.41 7.93 -4.75
C VAL A 133 1.22 6.68 -5.60
N TYR A 134 -0.04 6.39 -5.95
CA TYR A 134 -0.44 5.25 -6.76
C TYR A 134 -0.53 5.63 -8.23
N ASP A 135 -0.10 4.74 -9.13
CA ASP A 135 -0.46 4.86 -10.54
C ASP A 135 -1.92 4.50 -10.73
N LEU A 136 -2.69 5.39 -11.35
CA LEU A 136 -4.06 5.09 -11.71
C LEU A 136 -4.09 3.96 -12.74
N THR A 137 -4.70 2.83 -12.35
CA THR A 137 -4.94 1.69 -13.23
C THR A 137 -6.36 1.75 -13.79
N LEU A 138 -6.50 1.63 -15.11
CA LEU A 138 -7.79 1.62 -15.78
C LEU A 138 -8.35 0.19 -15.80
N GLU A 139 -9.20 -0.12 -14.83
CA GLU A 139 -9.87 -1.41 -14.75
C GLU A 139 -10.87 -1.62 -15.89
N GLU A 140 -10.76 -2.75 -16.60
CA GLU A 140 -11.65 -3.07 -17.71
C GLU A 140 -13.11 -3.11 -17.25
N GLY A 141 -13.97 -2.42 -18.00
CA GLY A 141 -15.41 -2.33 -17.70
C GLY A 141 -15.79 -1.19 -16.75
N ALA A 142 -14.83 -0.55 -16.06
CA ALA A 142 -15.09 0.62 -15.23
C ALA A 142 -15.53 1.84 -16.08
N PRO A 143 -16.32 2.78 -15.52
CA PRO A 143 -16.74 3.99 -16.24
C PRO A 143 -15.56 4.78 -16.81
N LEU A 144 -14.49 4.94 -16.03
CA LEU A 144 -13.30 5.70 -16.44
C LEU A 144 -12.57 5.04 -17.61
N HIS A 145 -12.41 3.71 -17.59
CA HIS A 145 -11.86 2.94 -18.71
C HIS A 145 -12.63 3.22 -20.00
N ARG A 146 -13.97 3.17 -19.96
CA ARG A 146 -14.82 3.45 -21.14
C ARG A 146 -14.63 4.87 -21.66
N GLN A 147 -14.53 5.86 -20.77
CA GLN A 147 -14.33 7.27 -21.15
C GLN A 147 -12.97 7.49 -21.84
N VAL A 148 -11.93 6.79 -21.38
CA VAL A 148 -10.62 6.82 -22.04
C VAL A 148 -10.66 6.10 -23.39
N THR A 149 -11.21 4.88 -23.45
CA THR A 149 -11.26 4.08 -24.69
C THR A 149 -12.09 4.76 -25.78
N CYS A 150 -13.15 5.50 -25.44
CA CYS A 150 -13.95 6.25 -26.42
C CYS A 150 -13.38 7.63 -26.77
N GLY A 151 -12.23 8.01 -26.20
CA GLY A 151 -11.55 9.28 -26.47
C GLY A 151 -12.17 10.50 -25.77
N ALA A 152 -13.10 10.32 -24.84
CA ALA A 152 -13.66 11.42 -24.06
C ALA A 152 -12.65 11.99 -23.04
N LEU A 153 -11.76 11.13 -22.54
CA LEU A 153 -10.62 11.49 -21.70
C LEU A 153 -9.33 10.97 -22.32
N VAL A 154 -8.24 11.69 -22.08
CA VAL A 154 -6.90 11.36 -22.56
C VAL A 154 -6.05 10.99 -21.35
N ALA A 155 -5.64 9.73 -21.28
CA ALA A 155 -4.67 9.28 -20.30
C ALA A 155 -3.26 9.74 -20.71
N PRO A 156 -2.38 10.07 -19.76
CA PRO A 156 -0.99 10.35 -20.06
C PRO A 156 -0.30 9.10 -20.61
N SER A 157 0.70 9.33 -21.46
CA SER A 157 1.58 8.29 -21.99
C SER A 157 2.49 7.72 -20.90
N ALA A 158 3.07 6.55 -21.16
CA ALA A 158 4.04 5.94 -20.24
C ALA A 158 5.25 6.83 -19.97
N ASP A 159 5.72 7.58 -20.99
CA ASP A 159 6.84 8.51 -20.85
C ASP A 159 6.48 9.72 -19.97
N GLU A 160 5.25 10.25 -20.11
CA GLU A 160 4.75 11.34 -19.25
C GLU A 160 4.60 10.90 -17.80
N LEU A 161 4.09 9.68 -17.56
CA LEU A 161 3.98 9.10 -16.21
C LEU A 161 5.34 8.88 -15.57
N ALA A 162 6.31 8.31 -16.30
CA ALA A 162 7.67 8.11 -15.80
C ALA A 162 8.32 9.45 -15.44
N GLN A 163 8.18 10.46 -16.29
CA GLN A 163 8.69 11.80 -15.99
C GLN A 163 8.02 12.41 -14.75
N ALA A 164 6.69 12.30 -14.63
CA ALA A 164 5.98 12.84 -13.47
C ALA A 164 6.38 12.11 -12.17
N ARG A 165 6.65 10.80 -12.24
CA ARG A 165 7.16 10.00 -11.11
C ARG A 165 8.55 10.47 -10.66
N ASP A 166 9.46 10.70 -11.59
CA ASP A 166 10.81 11.22 -11.30
C ASP A 166 10.75 12.59 -10.60
N GLU A 167 9.86 13.47 -11.09
CA GLU A 167 9.66 14.80 -10.51
C GLU A 167 9.00 14.73 -9.13
N ALA A 168 8.06 13.82 -8.92
CA ALA A 168 7.46 13.54 -7.62
C ALA A 168 8.50 13.07 -6.60
N GLU A 169 9.36 12.11 -6.99
CA GLU A 169 10.44 11.60 -6.15
C GLU A 169 11.42 12.70 -5.75
N ALA A 170 11.84 13.53 -6.72
CA ALA A 170 12.75 14.64 -6.47
C ALA A 170 12.11 15.68 -5.53
N LEU A 171 10.83 16.01 -5.74
CA LEU A 171 10.09 16.94 -4.90
C LEU A 171 9.98 16.42 -3.46
N LEU A 172 9.50 15.20 -3.28
CA LEU A 172 9.33 14.58 -1.96
C LEU A 172 10.67 14.45 -1.22
N SER A 173 11.74 14.09 -1.94
CA SER A 173 13.09 14.05 -1.38
C SER A 173 13.55 15.42 -0.84
N ASN A 174 13.22 16.51 -1.53
CA ASN A 174 13.51 17.87 -1.06
C ASN A 174 12.74 18.25 0.20
N TYR A 175 11.56 17.65 0.42
CA TYR A 175 10.77 17.78 1.65
C TYR A 175 11.16 16.77 2.74
N GLY A 176 12.23 15.98 2.54
CA GLY A 176 12.75 15.03 3.52
C GLY A 176 12.01 13.68 3.57
N PHE A 177 11.16 13.40 2.60
CA PHE A 177 10.54 12.08 2.46
C PHE A 177 11.49 11.11 1.76
N ARG A 178 11.34 9.83 2.07
CA ARG A 178 11.98 8.73 1.36
C ARG A 178 10.93 7.73 0.89
N ARG A 179 11.08 7.26 -0.35
CA ARG A 179 10.31 6.10 -0.84
C ARG A 179 10.75 4.85 -0.09
N TYR A 180 9.91 4.32 0.79
CA TYR A 180 10.27 3.13 1.58
C TYR A 180 9.80 1.84 0.90
N GLU A 181 8.79 1.91 0.04
CA GLU A 181 8.31 0.83 -0.82
C GLU A 181 7.70 1.38 -2.13
N VAL A 182 7.09 0.53 -2.98
CA VAL A 182 6.71 0.89 -4.35
C VAL A 182 5.81 2.11 -4.49
N SER A 183 4.92 2.43 -3.55
CA SER A 183 3.96 3.53 -3.70
C SER A 183 4.04 4.60 -2.61
N ASN A 184 4.74 4.36 -1.51
CA ASN A 184 4.62 5.10 -0.28
C ASN A 184 5.93 5.78 0.08
N TYR A 185 5.78 7.01 0.53
CA TYR A 185 6.81 7.92 0.92
C TYR A 185 6.58 8.34 2.35
N ALA A 186 7.62 8.32 3.16
CA ALA A 186 7.53 8.77 4.54
C ALA A 186 8.79 9.52 4.94
N ARG A 187 8.66 10.44 5.89
CA ARG A 187 9.80 10.92 6.66
C ARG A 187 10.28 9.80 7.59
N ASP A 188 11.57 9.79 7.91
CA ASP A 188 12.19 8.75 8.75
C ASP A 188 11.39 8.59 10.07
N GLY A 189 10.89 7.39 10.34
CA GLY A 189 10.10 7.07 11.55
C GLY A 189 8.58 7.21 11.40
N HIS A 190 8.09 7.69 10.25
CA HIS A 190 6.66 7.85 9.96
C HIS A 190 6.11 6.78 8.99
N GLU A 191 6.89 5.76 8.67
CA GLU A 191 6.46 4.65 7.82
C GLU A 191 5.22 3.94 8.41
N CYS A 192 4.27 3.59 7.55
CA CYS A 192 3.09 2.81 7.97
C CYS A 192 3.53 1.40 8.37
N LYS A 193 3.33 1.05 9.65
CA LYS A 193 3.74 -0.25 10.19
C LYS A 193 2.98 -1.39 9.52
N HIS A 194 1.70 -1.19 9.21
CA HIS A 194 0.91 -2.19 8.47
C HIS A 194 1.49 -2.46 7.07
N ASN A 195 1.74 -1.42 6.28
CA ASN A 195 2.31 -1.57 4.93
C ASN A 195 3.68 -2.25 5.00
N ALA A 196 4.54 -1.83 5.94
CA ALA A 196 5.84 -2.46 6.15
C ALA A 196 5.72 -3.95 6.54
N ALA A 197 4.78 -4.31 7.42
CA ALA A 197 4.54 -5.70 7.80
C ALA A 197 4.10 -6.54 6.59
N TYR A 198 3.19 -6.02 5.77
CA TYR A 198 2.70 -6.68 4.56
C TYR A 198 3.84 -6.95 3.55
N TRP A 199 4.65 -5.94 3.24
CA TRP A 199 5.78 -6.11 2.32
C TRP A 199 6.90 -7.01 2.86
N ASN A 200 7.06 -7.08 4.18
CA ASN A 200 8.00 -7.99 4.82
C ASN A 200 7.42 -9.39 5.05
N MET A 201 6.29 -9.72 4.44
CA MET A 201 5.62 -11.02 4.57
C MET A 201 5.41 -11.42 6.05
N ALA A 202 5.16 -10.46 6.93
CA ALA A 202 4.76 -10.75 8.30
C ALA A 202 3.36 -11.40 8.29
N PRO A 203 3.12 -12.39 9.16
CA PRO A 203 1.81 -13.02 9.22
C PRO A 203 0.75 -12.00 9.67
N TYR A 204 -0.44 -12.09 9.09
CA TYR A 204 -1.56 -11.23 9.45
C TYR A 204 -2.89 -11.97 9.32
N LEU A 205 -3.84 -11.56 10.16
CA LEU A 205 -5.21 -12.05 10.17
C LEU A 205 -6.13 -10.98 9.58
N GLY A 206 -6.83 -11.32 8.51
CA GLY A 206 -7.91 -10.51 7.95
C GLY A 206 -9.25 -10.89 8.57
N LEU A 207 -10.03 -9.89 8.95
CA LEU A 207 -11.37 -10.05 9.50
C LEU A 207 -12.37 -9.26 8.68
N GLY A 208 -13.51 -9.86 8.36
CA GLY A 208 -14.59 -9.23 7.59
C GLY A 208 -14.80 -9.84 6.21
N SER A 209 -15.87 -9.39 5.54
CA SER A 209 -16.16 -9.75 4.15
C SER A 209 -15.00 -9.35 3.25
N ALA A 210 -14.62 -10.24 2.32
CA ALA A 210 -13.48 -10.09 1.41
C ALA A 210 -12.08 -9.99 2.05
N ALA A 211 -11.95 -10.11 3.37
CA ALA A 211 -10.66 -10.00 4.04
C ALA A 211 -9.77 -11.21 3.73
N VAL A 212 -8.47 -10.98 3.59
CA VAL A 212 -7.47 -12.03 3.36
C VAL A 212 -6.63 -12.21 4.61
N SER A 213 -6.21 -13.44 4.91
CA SER A 213 -5.18 -13.70 5.90
C SER A 213 -4.00 -14.40 5.23
N THR A 214 -2.78 -14.08 5.64
CA THR A 214 -1.58 -14.87 5.31
C THR A 214 -0.92 -15.26 6.62
N ILE A 215 -0.89 -16.56 6.90
CA ILE A 215 -0.40 -17.13 8.16
C ILE A 215 0.82 -17.99 7.84
N GLN A 216 1.95 -17.73 8.48
CA GLN A 216 3.12 -18.60 8.35
C GLN A 216 2.88 -19.92 9.09
N TYR A 217 3.27 -21.03 8.47
CA TYR A 217 3.01 -22.36 9.00
C TYR A 217 4.14 -23.33 8.63
N PRO A 218 4.56 -24.22 9.54
CA PRO A 218 4.35 -24.19 10.98
C PRO A 218 5.40 -23.29 11.66
N GLU A 219 5.15 -22.94 12.92
CA GLU A 219 6.05 -22.11 13.74
C GLU A 219 7.26 -22.89 14.29
N ASP A 220 7.25 -24.21 14.18
CA ASP A 220 8.33 -25.09 14.63
C ASP A 220 9.52 -25.05 13.66
N GLU A 221 10.66 -24.58 14.16
CA GLU A 221 11.93 -24.46 13.42
C GLU A 221 12.47 -25.81 12.93
N GLU A 222 12.12 -26.93 13.59
CA GLU A 222 12.53 -28.28 13.15
C GLU A 222 11.63 -28.86 12.06
N SER A 223 10.54 -28.17 11.73
CA SER A 223 9.56 -28.72 10.81
C SER A 223 10.06 -28.74 9.37
N PRO A 224 9.85 -29.84 8.63
CA PRO A 224 10.11 -29.86 7.18
C PRO A 224 9.20 -28.91 6.40
N ARG A 225 8.15 -28.37 7.04
CA ARG A 225 7.22 -27.40 6.44
C ARG A 225 7.55 -25.96 6.80
N LEU A 226 8.61 -25.67 7.57
CA LEU A 226 8.99 -24.31 7.92
C LEU A 226 9.03 -23.41 6.67
N GLY A 227 8.55 -22.18 6.76
CA GLY A 227 8.48 -21.28 5.60
C GLY A 227 7.34 -21.55 4.62
N CYS A 228 6.47 -22.56 4.85
CA CYS A 228 5.16 -22.61 4.20
C CYS A 228 4.22 -21.55 4.78
N MET A 229 3.12 -21.29 4.06
CA MET A 229 2.07 -20.40 4.52
C MET A 229 0.69 -20.97 4.22
N ILE A 230 -0.30 -20.49 4.95
CA ILE A 230 -1.72 -20.70 4.68
C ILE A 230 -2.33 -19.34 4.37
N ARG A 231 -3.04 -19.25 3.25
CA ARG A 231 -3.80 -18.07 2.87
C ARG A 231 -5.29 -18.38 2.89
N THR A 232 -6.06 -17.53 3.54
CA THR A 232 -7.53 -17.62 3.54
C THR A 232 -8.11 -16.39 2.89
N THR A 233 -9.16 -16.57 2.08
CA THR A 233 -9.86 -15.46 1.43
C THR A 233 -11.33 -15.44 1.83
N GLY A 234 -11.73 -14.35 2.48
CA GLY A 234 -13.11 -14.06 2.84
C GLY A 234 -14.02 -14.01 1.61
N GLY A 235 -15.21 -14.60 1.71
CA GLY A 235 -16.25 -14.41 0.70
C GLY A 235 -16.60 -12.92 0.54
N LYS A 236 -16.92 -12.49 -0.68
CA LYS A 236 -17.29 -11.10 -0.99
C LYS A 236 -18.76 -10.78 -0.70
N ASN A 237 -19.59 -11.80 -0.42
CA ASN A 237 -21.01 -11.62 -0.16
C ASN A 237 -21.23 -11.33 1.33
N ILE A 238 -21.75 -10.15 1.63
CA ILE A 238 -21.92 -9.69 3.01
C ILE A 238 -23.02 -10.45 3.75
N GLU A 239 -24.09 -10.85 3.08
CA GLU A 239 -25.18 -11.61 3.70
C GLU A 239 -24.71 -13.00 4.17
N GLN A 240 -23.90 -13.67 3.36
CA GLN A 240 -23.25 -14.94 3.70
C GLN A 240 -22.28 -14.76 4.86
N TYR A 241 -21.46 -13.70 4.84
CA TYR A 241 -20.56 -13.40 5.95
C TYR A 241 -21.34 -13.18 7.25
N MET A 242 -22.44 -12.43 7.22
CA MET A 242 -23.26 -12.18 8.41
C MET A 242 -23.97 -13.42 8.95
N ALA A 243 -24.27 -14.41 8.09
CA ALA A 243 -24.87 -15.67 8.52
C ALA A 243 -23.87 -16.57 9.28
N ALA A 244 -22.57 -16.45 8.99
CA ALA A 244 -21.51 -17.27 9.59
C ALA A 244 -20.19 -16.49 9.79
N PRO A 245 -20.17 -15.44 10.63
CA PRO A 245 -19.05 -14.49 10.71
C PRO A 245 -17.77 -15.06 11.35
N THR A 246 -17.87 -16.24 11.97
CA THR A 246 -16.77 -16.96 12.63
C THR A 246 -16.24 -18.13 11.80
N GLU A 247 -16.87 -18.46 10.67
CA GLU A 247 -16.38 -19.52 9.80
C GLU A 247 -15.17 -19.04 8.98
N ILE A 248 -14.15 -19.88 8.90
CA ILE A 248 -13.03 -19.63 7.98
C ILE A 248 -13.58 -19.81 6.57
N SER A 249 -13.61 -18.71 5.83
CA SER A 249 -14.10 -18.72 4.45
C SER A 249 -13.18 -19.55 3.57
N GLU A 250 -13.78 -20.41 2.74
CA GLU A 250 -13.11 -21.03 1.60
C GLU A 250 -13.05 -20.02 0.43
N PRO A 251 -11.94 -19.98 -0.35
CA PRO A 251 -10.87 -20.98 -0.37
C PRO A 251 -9.77 -20.74 0.69
N THR A 252 -9.31 -21.85 1.27
CA THR A 252 -8.02 -21.93 1.96
C THR A 252 -6.95 -22.46 1.01
N GLU A 253 -5.88 -21.69 0.80
CA GLU A 253 -4.73 -22.04 -0.03
C GLU A 253 -3.54 -22.42 0.86
N PHE A 254 -2.92 -23.57 0.58
CA PHE A 254 -1.63 -23.94 1.15
C PHE A 254 -0.52 -23.51 0.19
N ILE A 255 0.35 -22.61 0.66
CA ILE A 255 1.48 -22.09 -0.10
C ILE A 255 2.71 -22.91 0.27
N ASP A 256 3.21 -23.68 -0.69
CA ASP A 256 4.41 -24.49 -0.52
C ASP A 256 5.67 -23.62 -0.33
N ARG A 257 6.76 -24.24 0.15
CA ARG A 257 8.03 -23.54 0.45
C ARG A 257 8.62 -22.80 -0.75
N ASN A 258 8.50 -23.32 -1.97
CA ASN A 258 9.08 -22.69 -3.15
C ASN A 258 8.28 -21.46 -3.56
N THR A 259 6.95 -21.59 -3.56
CA THR A 259 6.03 -20.47 -3.83
C THR A 259 6.19 -19.38 -2.77
N ALA A 260 6.25 -19.78 -1.49
CA ALA A 260 6.53 -18.88 -0.38
C ALA A 260 7.87 -18.15 -0.54
N LEU A 261 8.95 -18.87 -0.81
CA LEU A 261 10.27 -18.27 -1.03
C LEU A 261 10.21 -17.19 -2.13
N PHE A 262 9.55 -17.47 -3.25
CA PHE A 262 9.38 -16.48 -4.30
C PHE A 262 8.58 -15.27 -3.81
N GLU A 263 7.46 -15.46 -3.11
CA GLU A 263 6.69 -14.34 -2.53
C GLU A 263 7.55 -13.48 -1.58
N PHE A 264 8.39 -14.09 -0.73
CA PHE A 264 9.32 -13.36 0.14
C PHE A 264 10.32 -12.50 -0.65
N LEU A 265 10.88 -13.02 -1.74
CA LEU A 265 11.76 -12.23 -2.61
C LEU A 265 10.97 -11.13 -3.32
N MET A 266 9.84 -11.49 -3.91
CA MET A 266 8.98 -10.64 -4.71
C MET A 266 8.45 -9.44 -3.92
N MET A 267 8.08 -9.66 -2.65
CA MET A 267 7.61 -8.62 -1.75
C MET A 267 8.77 -7.84 -1.14
N GLY A 268 9.86 -8.49 -0.73
CA GLY A 268 11.03 -7.81 -0.16
C GLY A 268 11.68 -6.82 -1.13
N PHE A 269 11.84 -7.20 -2.40
CA PHE A 269 12.40 -6.32 -3.45
C PHE A 269 11.50 -5.14 -3.84
N ARG A 270 10.22 -5.15 -3.45
CA ARG A 270 9.32 -3.99 -3.54
C ARG A 270 9.58 -2.93 -2.47
N THR A 271 10.50 -3.20 -1.54
CA THR A 271 10.90 -2.24 -0.51
C THR A 271 12.29 -1.70 -0.77
N SER A 272 12.54 -0.46 -0.32
CA SER A 272 13.86 0.18 -0.41
C SER A 272 14.91 -0.52 0.46
N ARG A 273 14.45 -1.20 1.52
CA ARG A 273 15.27 -2.03 2.40
C ARG A 273 15.62 -3.38 1.76
N GLY A 274 14.81 -3.85 0.81
CA GLY A 274 15.02 -5.11 0.12
C GLY A 274 14.70 -6.34 0.96
N VAL A 275 15.23 -7.48 0.52
CA VAL A 275 15.06 -8.78 1.14
C VAL A 275 16.00 -8.92 2.35
N ASP A 276 15.45 -9.28 3.52
CA ASP A 276 16.22 -9.65 4.72
C ASP A 276 16.82 -11.05 4.54
N THR A 277 18.12 -11.12 4.28
CA THR A 277 18.84 -12.37 3.97
C THR A 277 18.88 -13.33 5.16
N GLN A 278 18.90 -12.82 6.39
CA GLN A 278 18.87 -13.65 7.59
C GLN A 278 17.51 -14.32 7.76
N ARG A 279 16.43 -13.59 7.46
CA ARG A 279 15.08 -14.14 7.50
C ARG A 279 14.85 -15.21 6.43
N ILE A 280 15.42 -15.02 5.23
CA ILE A 280 15.38 -16.07 4.20
C ILE A 280 16.15 -17.31 4.66
N ALA A 281 17.35 -17.12 5.22
CA ALA A 281 18.15 -18.22 5.73
C ALA A 281 17.42 -18.98 6.87
N SER A 282 16.77 -18.28 7.80
CA SER A 282 16.07 -18.91 8.92
C SER A 282 14.84 -19.71 8.48
N LEU A 283 14.05 -19.19 7.54
CA LEU A 283 12.81 -19.85 7.10
C LEU A 283 13.07 -20.97 6.08
N PHE A 284 14.01 -20.75 5.17
CA PHE A 284 14.19 -21.61 4.00
C PHE A 284 15.49 -22.42 4.03
N GLY A 285 16.44 -22.09 4.91
CA GLY A 285 17.77 -22.72 4.94
C GLY A 285 18.63 -22.38 3.72
N LEU A 286 18.34 -21.26 3.06
CA LEU A 286 18.94 -20.87 1.78
C LEU A 286 19.56 -19.47 1.85
N ASP A 287 20.63 -19.26 1.10
CA ASP A 287 21.22 -17.95 0.86
C ASP A 287 20.65 -17.34 -0.43
N VAL A 288 20.10 -16.12 -0.35
CA VAL A 288 19.57 -15.37 -1.50
C VAL A 288 20.59 -15.26 -2.64
N ALA A 289 21.87 -15.04 -2.31
CA ALA A 289 22.93 -14.95 -3.30
C ALA A 289 23.17 -16.28 -4.03
N GLN A 290 22.83 -17.39 -3.38
CA GLN A 290 22.87 -18.72 -3.99
C GLN A 290 21.58 -19.07 -4.70
N ILE A 291 20.43 -18.47 -4.37
CA ILE A 291 19.14 -18.72 -5.03
C ILE A 291 19.07 -18.03 -6.40
N ILE A 292 19.48 -16.77 -6.49
CA ILE A 292 19.40 -15.95 -7.72
C ILE A 292 20.76 -15.32 -8.15
N PRO A 293 21.86 -16.09 -8.22
CA PRO A 293 23.19 -15.56 -8.55
C PRO A 293 23.26 -14.85 -9.91
N ASN A 294 22.59 -15.35 -10.94
CA ASN A 294 22.66 -14.79 -12.29
C ASN A 294 21.93 -13.45 -12.36
N SER A 295 20.72 -13.38 -11.78
CA SER A 295 19.94 -12.14 -11.67
C SER A 295 20.72 -11.09 -10.89
N LEU A 296 21.30 -11.46 -9.74
CA LEU A 296 22.12 -10.53 -8.95
C LEU A 296 23.38 -10.06 -9.68
N ALA A 297 24.04 -10.93 -10.46
CA ALA A 297 25.23 -10.56 -11.23
C ALA A 297 24.90 -9.63 -12.41
N ARG A 298 23.79 -9.90 -13.11
CA ARG A 298 23.28 -9.09 -14.22
C ARG A 298 22.86 -7.70 -13.73
N TRP A 299 22.17 -7.64 -12.60
CA TRP A 299 21.63 -6.40 -12.01
C TRP A 299 22.56 -5.72 -11.01
N ARG A 300 23.84 -6.12 -10.92
CA ARG A 300 24.80 -5.63 -9.91
C ARG A 300 24.89 -4.11 -9.76
N LYS A 301 24.61 -3.34 -10.82
CA LYS A 301 24.63 -1.86 -10.79
C LYS A 301 23.41 -1.28 -10.09
N GLU A 302 22.29 -1.97 -10.14
CA GLU A 302 21.01 -1.58 -9.54
C GLU A 302 20.78 -2.22 -8.17
N ILE A 303 21.67 -3.09 -7.70
CA ILE A 303 21.57 -3.72 -6.39
C ILE A 303 22.35 -2.93 -5.34
N ILE A 304 21.76 -2.79 -4.14
CA ILE A 304 22.41 -2.34 -2.91
C ILE A 304 22.48 -3.55 -1.98
N ARG A 305 23.66 -3.79 -1.39
CA ARG A 305 23.87 -4.84 -0.40
C ARG A 305 24.34 -4.23 0.92
N THR A 306 23.74 -4.72 2.00
CA THR A 306 24.21 -4.53 3.39
C THR A 306 24.46 -5.91 3.99
N ASP A 307 24.96 -5.97 5.22
CA ASP A 307 25.21 -7.24 5.91
C ASP A 307 23.96 -8.11 6.09
N ARG A 308 22.77 -7.47 6.13
CA ARG A 308 21.48 -8.13 6.39
C ARG A 308 20.49 -8.06 5.22
N HIS A 309 20.68 -7.16 4.26
CA HIS A 309 19.69 -6.96 3.20
C HIS A 309 20.29 -6.87 1.80
N ILE A 310 19.53 -7.36 0.82
CA ILE A 310 19.75 -7.15 -0.61
C ILE A 310 18.54 -6.41 -1.17
N ALA A 311 18.77 -5.20 -1.69
CA ALA A 311 17.72 -4.34 -2.22
C ALA A 311 18.02 -3.91 -3.66
N LEU A 312 16.98 -3.49 -4.38
CA LEU A 312 17.17 -2.65 -5.55
C LEU A 312 17.38 -1.19 -5.12
N ARG A 313 18.12 -0.43 -5.92
CA ARG A 313 18.18 1.02 -5.77
C ARG A 313 16.76 1.58 -5.94
N PRO A 314 16.37 2.63 -5.19
CA PRO A 314 15.03 3.22 -5.31
C PRO A 314 14.64 3.60 -6.75
N ARG A 315 15.59 4.20 -7.50
CA ARG A 315 15.42 4.53 -8.93
C ARG A 315 15.16 3.34 -9.86
N SER A 316 15.33 2.12 -9.38
CA SER A 316 15.18 0.89 -10.17
C SER A 316 13.81 0.26 -9.98
N PHE A 317 12.93 0.87 -9.19
CA PHE A 317 11.57 0.38 -9.00
C PHE A 317 10.73 0.41 -10.28
N ASP A 318 11.00 1.33 -11.20
CA ASP A 318 10.27 1.42 -12.47
C ASP A 318 10.56 0.22 -13.40
N ILE A 319 11.68 -0.46 -13.18
CA ILE A 319 12.08 -1.67 -13.89
C ILE A 319 12.08 -2.91 -12.99
N LEU A 320 11.50 -2.81 -11.79
CA LEU A 320 11.42 -3.88 -10.80
C LEU A 320 10.79 -5.15 -11.37
N ASN A 321 9.66 -5.01 -12.08
CA ASN A 321 8.92 -6.18 -12.58
C ASN A 321 9.79 -7.03 -13.50
N ARG A 322 10.67 -6.40 -14.31
CA ARG A 322 11.62 -7.13 -15.14
C ARG A 322 12.62 -7.92 -14.30
N PHE A 323 13.17 -7.31 -13.25
CA PHE A 323 14.08 -8.00 -12.33
C PHE A 323 13.40 -9.19 -11.64
N LEU A 324 12.15 -9.02 -11.20
CA LEU A 324 11.38 -10.09 -10.54
C LEU A 324 11.06 -11.26 -11.45
N VAL A 325 10.74 -11.00 -12.73
CA VAL A 325 10.54 -12.06 -13.73
C VAL A 325 11.83 -12.84 -13.94
N GLU A 326 12.97 -12.16 -14.11
CA GLU A 326 14.27 -12.84 -14.26
C GLU A 326 14.64 -13.67 -13.01
N CYS A 327 14.31 -13.19 -11.81
CA CYS A 327 14.47 -13.96 -10.57
C CYS A 327 13.57 -15.21 -10.53
N LEU A 328 12.32 -15.09 -10.97
CA LEU A 328 11.38 -16.21 -11.02
C LEU A 328 11.86 -17.28 -11.99
N GLU A 329 12.24 -16.88 -13.20
CA GLU A 329 12.78 -17.78 -14.25
C GLU A 329 13.99 -18.54 -13.73
N GLU A 330 14.95 -17.85 -13.09
CA GLU A 330 16.15 -18.48 -12.52
C GLU A 330 15.83 -19.47 -11.38
N MET A 331 14.79 -19.20 -10.58
CA MET A 331 14.34 -20.10 -9.53
C MET A 331 13.63 -21.34 -10.08
N GLU A 332 12.90 -21.20 -11.18
CA GLU A 332 12.21 -22.31 -11.85
C GLU A 332 13.20 -23.25 -12.55
N GLU A 333 14.27 -22.73 -13.15
CA GLU A 333 15.34 -23.52 -13.79
C GLU A 333 16.13 -24.43 -12.81
N ARG A 334 16.02 -24.19 -11.50
CA ARG A 334 16.68 -24.97 -10.45
C ARG A 334 15.91 -26.20 -9.99
N LYS A 335 14.61 -26.28 -10.30
CA LYS A 335 13.73 -27.37 -9.87
C LYS A 335 14.01 -28.65 -10.66
#